data_AF-A0A7C8ILS8-F1
#
_entry.id   AF-A0A7C8ILS8-F1
#
_cell.length_a   1.000
_cell.length_b   1.000
_cell.length_c   1.000
_cell.angle_alpha   90.00
_cell.angle_beta   90.00
_cell.angle_gamma   90.00
#
_symmetry.space_group_name_H-M   'P 1'
#
loop_
_entity.id
_entity.type
_entity.pdbx_description
1 polymer ?
#
loop_
_entity_poly.entity_id
_entity_poly.type
_entity_poly.pdbx_seq_one_letter_code
_entity_poly.pdbx_strand_id
1 'polypeptide(L)'
;MPDCLGETFTVANQGDADRLTSSPCGNINIRQAEGTLNFTNVTGSWDTITVSNSPGLQVLRFPQSFSLDLLQISDATSLNELSLPRLIGGNISYTENGAYLFNLNPLDLYITNAPKLLALYINATSFGNLELLGLPSVATDDYVPAGVVTALSIQTDSCLNTARLEAVGSFRIVGVVDCNYQFQNLKSVGNFSLVNAANFRTSLLADVDTLGPLLVNESMVLDNEADKAPYPDLAFDRVSQIGKDLNITSYANVNISFGGLTDIGNSLLISNNTNCTLNFDHVSTATNLILLDNADSVLPLFPELETVENVHFRGYIDTSTGPNIFPVLTLARGTVIVEAWNSEFNCSALESLKNENKIHNLVCNGTNNGTSIPSMSSGGHDSLSPGAKAGIGVGSGIFGLGIVVALTWLILHFRRRLKSVETAVLQGTTVNDDKSEKYAPDVNGIQEVDGTGIIREMPDDHLVELHANVPELPEDHLVELHSGAT
;
A
#
# COMPACT_ATOMS: atom_id res chain seq x y z
N MET A 1 28.93 -10.12 16.38
CA MET A 1 29.33 -11.22 15.49
C MET A 1 30.67 -10.82 14.86
N PRO A 2 31.64 -11.73 14.71
CA PRO A 2 32.88 -11.40 14.01
C PRO A 2 32.58 -10.95 12.58
N ASP A 3 33.29 -9.94 12.09
CA ASP A 3 33.16 -9.41 10.72
C ASP A 3 33.47 -10.51 9.71
N CYS A 4 32.42 -11.15 9.21
CA CYS A 4 32.52 -12.07 8.11
C CYS A 4 32.68 -11.28 6.81
N LEU A 5 33.85 -11.39 6.17
CA LEU A 5 34.01 -10.99 4.78
C LEU A 5 33.25 -12.01 3.93
N GLY A 6 31.98 -11.73 3.59
CA GLY A 6 31.07 -12.67 2.95
C GLY A 6 31.62 -13.23 1.64
N GLU A 7 32.19 -14.44 1.69
CA GLU A 7 32.69 -15.13 0.50
C GLU A 7 31.54 -15.46 -0.44
N THR A 8 31.69 -15.12 -1.72
CA THR A 8 30.68 -15.42 -2.75
C THR A 8 31.12 -16.60 -3.60
N PHE A 9 30.32 -17.66 -3.58
CA PHE A 9 30.54 -18.87 -4.37
C PHE A 9 29.63 -18.87 -5.59
N THR A 10 30.21 -19.01 -6.78
CA THR A 10 29.44 -19.11 -8.03
C THR A 10 29.20 -20.57 -8.36
N VAL A 11 27.95 -20.92 -8.67
CA VAL A 11 27.50 -22.29 -8.98
C VAL A 11 26.81 -22.30 -10.34
N ALA A 12 27.35 -23.06 -11.29
CA ALA A 12 26.74 -23.24 -12.61
C ALA A 12 26.27 -24.69 -12.85
N ASN A 13 26.78 -25.65 -12.08
CA ASN A 13 26.46 -27.06 -12.23
C ASN A 13 26.56 -27.81 -10.89
N GLN A 14 26.14 -29.08 -10.87
CA GLN A 14 26.15 -29.91 -9.67
C GLN A 14 27.55 -30.08 -9.07
N GLY A 15 28.61 -30.14 -9.88
CA GLY A 15 29.98 -30.28 -9.39
C GLY A 15 30.46 -29.07 -8.59
N ASP A 16 29.96 -27.87 -8.89
CA ASP A 16 30.21 -26.67 -8.08
C ASP A 16 29.44 -26.74 -6.76
N ALA A 17 28.17 -27.17 -6.80
CA ALA A 17 27.33 -27.35 -5.61
C ALA A 17 27.92 -28.40 -4.63
N ASP A 18 28.47 -29.50 -5.15
CA ASP A 18 29.10 -30.56 -4.36
C ASP A 18 30.36 -30.09 -3.60
N ARG A 19 31.05 -29.08 -4.13
CA ARG A 19 32.26 -28.50 -3.52
C ARG A 19 31.96 -27.52 -2.39
N LEU A 20 30.73 -27.03 -2.29
CA LEU A 20 30.34 -26.14 -1.20
C LEU A 20 30.26 -26.92 0.10
N THR A 21 31.03 -26.48 1.08
CA THR A 21 30.98 -26.97 2.46
C THR A 21 30.37 -25.91 3.37
N SER A 22 30.19 -26.23 4.66
CA SER A 22 29.75 -25.25 5.65
C SER A 22 30.62 -23.99 5.62
N SER A 23 30.00 -22.84 5.35
CA SER A 23 30.58 -21.52 5.58
C SER A 23 29.72 -20.82 6.63
N PRO A 24 30.29 -20.17 7.65
CA PRO A 24 29.51 -19.48 8.68
C PRO A 24 28.83 -18.20 8.17
N CYS A 25 29.20 -17.68 6.99
CA CYS A 25 28.70 -16.41 6.42
C CYS A 25 28.95 -16.34 4.89
N GLY A 26 28.48 -17.34 4.14
CA GLY A 26 28.70 -17.41 2.69
C GLY A 26 27.54 -16.83 1.88
N ASN A 27 27.83 -16.43 0.65
CA ASN A 27 26.84 -16.11 -0.38
C ASN A 27 26.91 -17.15 -1.51
N ILE A 28 25.77 -17.70 -1.95
CA ILE A 28 25.70 -18.61 -3.10
C ILE A 28 25.07 -17.87 -4.28
N ASN A 29 25.77 -17.83 -5.40
CA ASN A 29 25.33 -17.18 -6.63
C ASN A 29 25.19 -18.22 -7.75
N ILE A 30 23.97 -18.62 -8.04
CA ILE A 30 23.62 -19.62 -9.06
C ILE A 30 23.35 -18.90 -10.38
N ARG A 31 24.17 -19.16 -11.39
CA ARG A 31 24.08 -18.50 -12.71
C ARG A 31 24.30 -19.48 -13.84
N GLN A 32 23.56 -19.30 -14.94
CA GLN A 32 23.64 -20.16 -16.12
C GLN A 32 23.49 -21.64 -15.78
N ALA A 33 22.77 -21.95 -14.71
CA ALA A 33 22.58 -23.31 -14.25
C ALA A 33 21.50 -24.02 -15.06
N GLU A 34 21.68 -25.33 -15.23
CA GLU A 34 20.76 -26.20 -15.94
C GLU A 34 20.47 -27.47 -15.16
N GLY A 35 19.27 -28.04 -15.37
CA GLY A 35 18.88 -29.33 -14.78
C GLY A 35 18.67 -29.26 -13.27
N THR A 36 19.27 -30.19 -12.53
CA THR A 36 19.08 -30.35 -11.09
C THR A 36 20.32 -29.90 -10.33
N LEU A 37 20.14 -29.02 -9.35
CA LEU A 37 21.14 -28.68 -8.34
C LEU A 37 20.68 -29.15 -6.96
N ASN A 38 21.51 -29.98 -6.34
CA ASN A 38 21.26 -30.54 -5.02
C ASN A 38 22.44 -30.26 -4.08
N PHE A 39 22.21 -29.40 -3.09
CA PHE A 39 23.23 -28.91 -2.17
C PHE A 39 23.28 -29.78 -0.90
N THR A 40 23.78 -31.01 -1.02
CA THR A 40 23.77 -31.98 0.10
C THR A 40 24.78 -31.67 1.21
N ASN A 41 25.78 -30.83 0.92
CA ASN A 41 26.89 -30.51 1.83
C ASN A 41 26.76 -29.11 2.46
N VAL A 42 25.78 -28.32 2.01
CA VAL A 42 25.50 -26.97 2.53
C VAL A 42 24.82 -27.10 3.90
N THR A 43 25.54 -26.68 4.93
CA THR A 43 25.08 -26.62 6.33
C THR A 43 25.54 -25.30 6.94
N GLY A 44 24.99 -24.92 8.10
CA GLY A 44 25.41 -23.71 8.82
C GLY A 44 24.53 -22.49 8.54
N SER A 45 25.12 -21.29 8.54
CA SER A 45 24.42 -20.02 8.28
C SER A 45 24.89 -19.42 6.97
N TRP A 46 23.97 -19.08 6.09
CA TRP A 46 24.25 -18.45 4.81
C TRP A 46 23.53 -17.12 4.75
N ASP A 47 24.20 -16.10 4.24
CA ASP A 47 23.61 -14.77 4.19
C ASP A 47 22.62 -14.72 3.02
N THR A 48 23.10 -15.03 1.82
CA THR A 48 22.28 -14.92 0.60
C THR A 48 22.44 -16.10 -0.34
N ILE A 49 21.34 -16.48 -0.97
CA ILE A 49 21.31 -17.36 -2.13
C ILE A 49 20.60 -16.61 -3.24
N THR A 50 21.30 -16.43 -4.36
CA THR A 50 20.77 -15.73 -5.54
C THR A 50 20.76 -16.67 -6.74
N VAL A 51 19.64 -16.75 -7.45
CA VAL A 51 19.49 -17.45 -8.73
C VAL A 51 19.13 -16.41 -9.78
N SER A 52 19.98 -16.29 -10.79
CA SER A 52 19.76 -15.37 -11.91
C SER A 52 20.22 -16.00 -13.21
N ASN A 53 19.62 -15.58 -14.33
CA ASN A 53 20.03 -16.01 -15.68
C ASN A 53 20.19 -17.55 -15.80
N SER A 54 19.27 -18.32 -15.20
CA SER A 54 19.31 -19.79 -15.18
C SER A 54 18.03 -20.38 -15.76
N PRO A 55 17.66 -20.06 -17.02
CA PRO A 55 16.39 -20.47 -17.61
C PRO A 55 16.27 -21.99 -17.79
N GLY A 56 17.39 -22.73 -17.79
CA GLY A 56 17.45 -24.19 -17.89
C GLY A 56 17.43 -24.91 -16.54
N LEU A 57 17.51 -24.20 -15.41
CA LEU A 57 17.42 -24.80 -14.08
C LEU A 57 16.02 -25.37 -13.87
N GLN A 58 15.93 -26.61 -13.44
CA GLN A 58 14.66 -27.34 -13.25
C GLN A 58 14.39 -27.61 -11.76
N VAL A 59 15.41 -28.03 -11.02
CA VAL A 59 15.25 -28.44 -9.62
C VAL A 59 16.34 -27.81 -8.76
N LEU A 60 15.95 -27.17 -7.66
CA LEU A 60 16.85 -26.57 -6.68
C LEU A 60 16.56 -27.10 -5.27
N ARG A 61 17.51 -27.84 -4.68
CA ARG A 61 17.33 -28.53 -3.40
C ARG A 61 18.44 -28.22 -2.40
N PHE A 62 18.04 -27.91 -1.17
CA PHE A 62 18.89 -27.78 0.00
C PHE A 62 18.39 -28.72 1.11
N PRO A 63 18.69 -30.02 1.05
CA PRO A 63 18.08 -31.03 1.91
C PRO A 63 18.54 -30.97 3.38
N GLN A 64 19.67 -30.33 3.66
CA GLN A 64 20.23 -30.22 5.01
C GLN A 64 19.72 -28.99 5.76
N SER A 65 19.94 -28.97 7.07
CA SER A 65 19.59 -27.83 7.91
C SER A 65 20.57 -26.69 7.75
N PHE A 66 20.06 -25.48 7.50
CA PHE A 66 20.82 -24.25 7.48
C PHE A 66 19.92 -23.05 7.80
N SER A 67 20.52 -21.93 8.21
CA SER A 67 19.85 -20.64 8.31
C SER A 67 20.16 -19.82 7.06
N LEU A 68 19.18 -19.03 6.60
CA LEU A 68 19.28 -18.22 5.41
C LEU A 68 18.55 -16.90 5.64
N ASP A 69 19.24 -15.78 5.43
CA ASP A 69 18.63 -14.46 5.53
C ASP A 69 17.87 -14.10 4.24
N LEU A 70 18.44 -14.40 3.06
CA LEU A 70 17.86 -14.04 1.77
C LEU A 70 17.91 -15.17 0.74
N LEU A 71 16.76 -15.51 0.14
CA LEU A 71 16.66 -16.30 -1.09
C LEU A 71 16.02 -15.47 -2.20
N GLN A 72 16.78 -15.19 -3.25
CA GLN A 72 16.28 -14.49 -4.43
C GLN A 72 16.39 -15.37 -5.68
N ILE A 73 15.28 -15.57 -6.37
CA ILE A 73 15.18 -16.32 -7.62
C ILE A 73 14.55 -15.41 -8.68
N SER A 74 15.25 -15.25 -9.79
CA SER A 74 14.81 -14.43 -10.92
C SER A 74 15.08 -15.16 -12.23
N ASP A 75 14.12 -15.10 -13.16
CA ASP A 75 14.24 -15.60 -14.53
C ASP A 75 14.62 -17.09 -14.63
N ALA A 76 14.20 -17.90 -13.66
CA ALA A 76 14.39 -19.34 -13.64
C ALA A 76 13.22 -20.04 -14.34
N THR A 77 13.02 -19.77 -15.63
CA THR A 77 11.78 -20.09 -16.37
C THR A 77 11.44 -21.58 -16.47
N SER A 78 12.42 -22.47 -16.25
CA SER A 78 12.21 -23.92 -16.23
C SER A 78 12.14 -24.52 -14.83
N LEU A 79 12.33 -23.72 -13.78
CA LEU A 79 12.36 -24.19 -12.40
C LEU A 79 10.97 -24.74 -12.07
N ASN A 80 10.90 -26.01 -11.72
CA ASN A 80 9.67 -26.70 -11.34
C ASN A 80 9.64 -27.12 -9.87
N GLU A 81 10.79 -27.16 -9.21
CA GLU A 81 10.90 -27.56 -7.81
C GLU A 81 11.93 -26.72 -7.06
N LEU A 82 11.50 -26.15 -5.93
CA LEU A 82 12.34 -25.52 -4.92
C LEU A 82 12.12 -26.22 -3.58
N SER A 83 13.19 -26.70 -2.94
CA SER A 83 13.11 -27.43 -1.68
C SER A 83 14.14 -26.98 -0.64
N LEU A 84 13.65 -26.43 0.47
CA LEU A 84 14.36 -26.04 1.69
C LEU A 84 13.63 -26.63 2.93
N PRO A 85 13.58 -27.98 3.08
CA PRO A 85 12.75 -28.64 4.09
C PRO A 85 13.24 -28.46 5.53
N ARG A 86 14.48 -28.01 5.72
CA ARG A 86 15.13 -27.89 7.03
C ARG A 86 15.68 -26.49 7.30
N LEU A 87 15.04 -25.48 6.74
CA LEU A 87 15.39 -24.09 6.97
C LEU A 87 15.16 -23.72 8.44
N ILE A 88 16.16 -23.09 9.07
CA ILE A 88 16.05 -22.51 10.40
C ILE A 88 15.67 -21.04 10.21
N GLY A 89 14.37 -20.77 10.22
CA GLY A 89 13.82 -19.42 10.08
C GLY A 89 13.71 -18.70 11.42
N GLY A 90 13.81 -17.37 11.38
CA GLY A 90 13.42 -16.53 12.50
C GLY A 90 11.92 -16.43 12.70
N ASN A 91 11.54 -15.86 13.84
CA ASN A 91 10.15 -15.61 14.20
C ASN A 91 9.89 -14.12 14.31
N ILE A 92 8.73 -13.70 13.80
CA ILE A 92 8.20 -12.35 13.95
C ILE A 92 7.04 -12.42 14.92
N SER A 93 7.09 -11.60 15.97
CA SER A 93 5.94 -11.36 16.84
C SER A 93 5.46 -9.93 16.67
N TYR A 94 4.13 -9.77 16.62
CA TYR A 94 3.47 -8.48 16.59
C TYR A 94 2.99 -8.12 17.99
N THR A 95 3.29 -6.89 18.40
CA THR A 95 2.69 -6.28 19.59
C THR A 95 1.32 -5.70 19.25
N GLU A 96 0.50 -5.45 20.27
CA GLU A 96 -0.84 -4.84 20.10
C GLU A 96 -0.78 -3.48 19.38
N ASN A 97 0.32 -2.74 19.53
CA ASN A 97 0.54 -1.44 18.90
C ASN A 97 1.06 -1.53 17.45
N GLY A 98 1.10 -2.72 16.86
CA GLY A 98 1.63 -2.93 15.51
C GLY A 98 3.16 -2.92 15.40
N ALA A 99 3.90 -2.69 16.49
CA ALA A 99 5.35 -2.85 16.49
C ALA A 99 5.72 -4.35 16.41
N TYR A 100 6.81 -4.66 15.72
CA TYR A 100 7.28 -6.02 15.51
C TYR A 100 8.58 -6.29 16.28
N LEU A 101 8.74 -7.51 16.76
CA LEU A 101 9.96 -7.99 17.41
C LEU A 101 10.47 -9.24 16.69
N PHE A 102 11.79 -9.37 16.61
CA PHE A 102 12.47 -10.51 15.99
C PHE A 102 13.19 -11.34 17.05
N ASN A 103 13.02 -12.66 17.02
CA ASN A 103 13.85 -13.58 17.81
C ASN A 103 15.09 -14.06 17.02
N LEU A 104 15.07 -13.94 15.69
CA LEU A 104 16.16 -14.14 14.72
C LEU A 104 15.74 -13.43 13.41
N ASN A 105 16.66 -13.24 12.47
CA ASN A 105 16.33 -12.71 11.15
C ASN A 105 15.35 -13.67 10.44
N PRO A 106 14.14 -13.23 10.09
CA PRO A 106 13.24 -14.04 9.28
C PRO A 106 13.74 -14.08 7.83
N LEU A 107 13.42 -15.16 7.10
CA LEU A 107 13.83 -15.31 5.70
C LEU A 107 13.15 -14.24 4.84
N ASP A 108 13.93 -13.54 4.04
CA ASP A 108 13.47 -12.80 2.87
C ASP A 108 13.46 -13.74 1.65
N LEU A 109 12.29 -13.95 1.06
CA LEU A 109 12.08 -14.80 -0.10
C LEU A 109 11.51 -14.00 -1.27
N TYR A 110 12.27 -13.90 -2.35
CA TYR A 110 11.83 -13.27 -3.60
C TYR A 110 11.91 -14.29 -4.73
N ILE A 111 10.77 -14.65 -5.31
CA ILE A 111 10.70 -15.50 -6.51
C ILE A 111 9.95 -14.72 -7.58
N THR A 112 10.65 -14.44 -8.67
CA THR A 112 10.14 -13.68 -9.81
C THR A 112 10.35 -14.44 -11.11
N ASN A 113 9.32 -14.47 -11.96
CA ASN A 113 9.36 -15.08 -13.30
C ASN A 113 9.80 -16.56 -13.29
N ALA A 114 9.10 -17.38 -12.49
CA ALA A 114 9.27 -18.84 -12.42
C ALA A 114 7.95 -19.56 -12.78
N PRO A 115 7.44 -19.40 -14.02
CA PRO A 115 6.09 -19.82 -14.42
C PRO A 115 5.87 -21.34 -14.40
N LYS A 116 6.94 -22.14 -14.29
CA LYS A 116 6.85 -23.60 -14.20
C LYS A 116 7.06 -24.13 -12.78
N LEU A 117 7.29 -23.27 -11.80
CA LEU A 117 7.47 -23.70 -10.42
C LEU A 117 6.18 -24.43 -10.05
N LEU A 118 6.27 -25.68 -9.62
CA LEU A 118 5.09 -26.48 -9.24
C LEU A 118 5.17 -27.02 -7.82
N ALA A 119 6.37 -27.05 -7.27
CA ALA A 119 6.64 -27.60 -5.96
C ALA A 119 7.53 -26.62 -5.17
N LEU A 120 6.98 -26.08 -4.08
CA LEU A 120 7.64 -25.09 -3.22
C LEU A 120 7.63 -25.61 -1.77
N TYR A 121 8.71 -26.31 -1.39
CA TYR A 121 8.83 -26.93 -0.07
C TYR A 121 9.74 -26.09 0.83
N ILE A 122 9.17 -25.13 1.56
CA ILE A 122 9.92 -24.29 2.50
C ILE A 122 9.37 -24.47 3.90
N ASN A 123 10.22 -24.90 4.83
CA ASN A 123 9.85 -25.08 6.24
C ASN A 123 10.14 -23.82 7.05
N ALA A 124 9.49 -22.71 6.70
CA ALA A 124 9.51 -21.46 7.46
C ALA A 124 8.09 -20.99 7.71
N THR A 125 7.83 -20.52 8.92
CA THR A 125 6.52 -19.98 9.33
C THR A 125 6.49 -18.46 9.42
N SER A 126 7.65 -17.81 9.45
CA SER A 126 7.75 -16.35 9.45
C SER A 126 8.70 -15.88 8.35
N PHE A 127 8.32 -14.81 7.66
CA PHE A 127 9.10 -14.22 6.57
C PHE A 127 9.32 -12.73 6.82
N GLY A 128 10.51 -12.20 6.49
CA GLY A 128 10.67 -10.76 6.41
C GLY A 128 9.79 -10.26 5.27
N ASN A 129 10.28 -10.48 4.06
CA ASN A 129 9.57 -10.21 2.82
C ASN A 129 9.30 -11.52 2.09
N LEU A 130 8.07 -11.71 1.63
CA LEU A 130 7.67 -12.84 0.78
C LEU A 130 7.09 -12.29 -0.52
N GLU A 131 7.86 -12.37 -1.59
CA GLU A 131 7.46 -11.93 -2.92
C GLU A 131 7.38 -13.12 -3.88
N LEU A 132 6.18 -13.38 -4.41
CA LEU A 132 5.91 -14.47 -5.35
C LEU A 132 5.23 -13.90 -6.61
N LEU A 133 6.02 -13.57 -7.63
CA LEU A 133 5.55 -12.94 -8.87
C LEU A 133 5.87 -13.77 -10.11
N GLY A 134 4.90 -13.92 -11.01
CA GLY A 134 5.04 -14.70 -12.23
C GLY A 134 5.22 -16.20 -11.97
N LEU A 135 4.60 -16.69 -10.89
CA LEU A 135 4.45 -18.13 -10.63
C LEU A 135 3.09 -18.58 -11.21
N PRO A 136 2.88 -19.89 -11.43
CA PRO A 136 1.60 -20.36 -11.91
C PRO A 136 0.54 -20.28 -10.80
N SER A 137 -0.67 -19.84 -11.16
CA SER A 137 -1.85 -19.82 -10.27
C SER A 137 -2.40 -21.24 -10.06
N VAL A 138 -1.68 -22.10 -9.33
CA VAL A 138 -2.14 -23.46 -9.04
C VAL A 138 -2.76 -23.49 -7.64
N ALA A 139 -4.08 -23.61 -7.58
CA ALA A 139 -4.86 -23.76 -6.35
C ALA A 139 -4.81 -25.21 -5.84
N THR A 140 -3.62 -25.75 -5.57
CA THR A 140 -3.50 -27.07 -4.91
C THR A 140 -3.05 -26.87 -3.48
N ASP A 141 -3.70 -27.56 -2.54
CA ASP A 141 -3.40 -27.52 -1.09
C ASP A 141 -1.93 -27.87 -0.76
N ASP A 142 -1.23 -28.54 -1.69
CA ASP A 142 0.18 -28.95 -1.58
C ASP A 142 1.18 -27.91 -2.12
N TYR A 143 0.67 -26.88 -2.81
CA TYR A 143 1.47 -25.76 -3.30
C TYR A 143 1.42 -24.68 -2.23
N VAL A 144 2.55 -23.99 -2.00
CA VAL A 144 2.76 -22.88 -1.04
C VAL A 144 3.54 -23.35 0.20
N PRO A 145 4.45 -22.52 0.80
CA PRO A 145 5.03 -22.84 2.10
C PRO A 145 3.88 -23.10 3.07
N ALA A 146 3.68 -24.37 3.41
CA ALA A 146 2.56 -24.80 4.23
C ALA A 146 2.72 -24.20 5.64
N GLY A 147 2.13 -23.03 5.87
CA GLY A 147 2.08 -22.39 7.18
C GLY A 147 2.89 -21.11 7.34
N VAL A 148 2.77 -20.17 6.40
CA VAL A 148 3.06 -18.76 6.73
C VAL A 148 2.12 -18.33 7.85
N VAL A 149 2.68 -17.99 9.01
CA VAL A 149 1.97 -17.51 10.20
C VAL A 149 2.12 -16.01 10.34
N THR A 150 3.32 -15.49 10.12
CA THR A 150 3.60 -14.04 10.15
C THR A 150 4.52 -13.61 9.03
N ALA A 151 4.40 -12.37 8.58
CA ALA A 151 5.37 -11.78 7.67
C ALA A 151 5.46 -10.27 7.82
N LEU A 152 6.60 -9.61 7.58
CA LEU A 152 6.62 -8.13 7.51
C LEU A 152 5.91 -7.66 6.24
N SER A 153 6.18 -8.31 5.11
CA SER A 153 5.57 -8.01 3.82
C SER A 153 5.29 -9.27 3.02
N ILE A 154 4.12 -9.32 2.38
CA ILE A 154 3.75 -10.34 1.40
C ILE A 154 3.28 -9.60 0.14
N GLN A 155 3.90 -9.92 -0.99
CA GLN A 155 3.45 -9.50 -2.31
C GLN A 155 3.30 -10.71 -3.22
N THR A 156 2.15 -10.87 -3.86
CA THR A 156 1.92 -12.04 -4.74
C THR A 156 0.96 -11.75 -5.89
N ASP A 157 1.22 -12.36 -7.04
CA ASP A 157 0.26 -12.53 -8.15
C ASP A 157 -0.19 -13.99 -8.32
N SER A 158 0.15 -14.80 -7.34
CA SER A 158 0.02 -16.25 -7.34
C SER A 158 -0.69 -16.74 -6.09
N CYS A 159 -1.20 -17.97 -6.10
CA CYS A 159 -1.95 -18.50 -4.95
C CYS A 159 -1.03 -18.65 -3.74
N LEU A 160 -1.51 -18.18 -2.58
CA LEU A 160 -0.87 -18.36 -1.28
C LEU A 160 -1.89 -18.95 -0.29
N ASN A 161 -1.54 -20.06 0.36
CA ASN A 161 -2.28 -20.58 1.50
C ASN A 161 -2.11 -19.64 2.70
N THR A 162 -3.14 -18.82 2.95
CA THR A 162 -3.20 -17.86 4.05
C THR A 162 -3.94 -18.40 5.28
N ALA A 163 -4.36 -19.67 5.30
CA ALA A 163 -5.24 -20.19 6.36
C ALA A 163 -4.62 -20.05 7.76
N ARG A 164 -3.30 -20.12 7.85
CA ARG A 164 -2.53 -19.99 9.10
C ARG A 164 -1.97 -18.59 9.34
N LEU A 165 -2.14 -17.66 8.41
CA LEU A 165 -1.62 -16.30 8.54
C LEU A 165 -2.36 -15.59 9.66
N GLU A 166 -1.63 -15.17 10.69
CA GLU A 166 -2.17 -14.50 11.88
C GLU A 166 -2.00 -12.98 11.81
N ALA A 167 -0.83 -12.52 11.34
CA ALA A 167 -0.51 -11.10 11.26
C ALA A 167 0.50 -10.81 10.14
N VAL A 168 0.34 -9.67 9.47
CA VAL A 168 1.24 -9.22 8.41
C VAL A 168 1.37 -7.71 8.36
N GLY A 169 2.59 -7.19 8.17
CA GLY A 169 2.82 -5.75 8.11
C GLY A 169 2.27 -5.12 6.83
N SER A 170 2.52 -5.74 5.68
CA SER A 170 1.96 -5.33 4.39
C SER A 170 1.54 -6.55 3.58
N PHE A 171 0.30 -6.59 3.13
CA PHE A 171 -0.24 -7.67 2.33
C PHE A 171 -0.78 -7.13 1.00
N ARG A 172 -0.12 -7.47 -0.10
CA ARG A 172 -0.40 -6.94 -1.42
C ARG A 172 -0.63 -8.05 -2.44
N ILE A 173 -1.81 -8.07 -3.04
CA ILE A 173 -2.12 -8.93 -4.18
C ILE A 173 -2.14 -8.08 -5.45
N VAL A 174 -1.42 -8.53 -6.47
CA VAL A 174 -1.33 -7.83 -7.77
C VAL A 174 -1.73 -8.72 -8.93
N GLY A 175 -2.37 -8.15 -9.95
CA GLY A 175 -2.69 -8.85 -11.19
C GLY A 175 -3.84 -9.86 -11.08
N VAL A 176 -4.13 -10.58 -12.16
CA VAL A 176 -5.28 -11.51 -12.19
C VAL A 176 -4.95 -12.78 -11.42
N VAL A 177 -5.68 -13.02 -10.33
CA VAL A 177 -5.40 -14.12 -9.41
C VAL A 177 -6.69 -14.89 -9.14
N ASP A 178 -6.85 -16.06 -9.75
CA ASP A 178 -7.96 -16.98 -9.46
C ASP A 178 -7.61 -17.87 -8.27
N CYS A 179 -7.42 -17.24 -7.11
CA CYS A 179 -7.06 -17.92 -5.87
C CYS A 179 -8.08 -17.66 -4.78
N ASN A 180 -8.35 -18.71 -4.00
CA ASN A 180 -9.19 -18.62 -2.82
C ASN A 180 -8.32 -18.33 -1.59
N TYR A 181 -8.27 -17.07 -1.19
CA TYR A 181 -7.50 -16.68 -0.01
C TYR A 181 -8.35 -16.88 1.24
N GLN A 182 -7.90 -17.80 2.10
CA GLN A 182 -8.54 -18.14 3.36
C GLN A 182 -7.86 -17.38 4.49
N PHE A 183 -8.43 -16.30 4.99
CA PHE A 183 -7.84 -15.50 6.05
C PHE A 183 -8.37 -15.87 7.44
N GLN A 184 -8.56 -17.17 7.71
CA GLN A 184 -9.28 -17.66 8.89
C GLN A 184 -8.66 -17.18 10.21
N ASN A 185 -7.33 -17.25 10.31
CA ASN A 185 -6.62 -16.87 11.53
C ASN A 185 -6.09 -15.43 11.50
N LEU A 186 -6.29 -14.69 10.42
CA LEU A 186 -5.76 -13.35 10.26
C LEU A 186 -6.50 -12.40 11.20
N LYS A 187 -5.74 -11.78 12.11
CA LYS A 187 -6.24 -10.86 13.13
C LYS A 187 -5.86 -9.42 12.82
N SER A 188 -4.68 -9.21 12.25
CA SER A 188 -4.19 -7.87 11.93
C SER A 188 -3.40 -7.81 10.64
N VAL A 189 -3.57 -6.71 9.92
CA VAL A 189 -2.75 -6.32 8.78
C VAL A 189 -2.32 -4.87 8.99
N GLY A 190 -1.08 -4.51 8.67
CA GLY A 190 -0.72 -3.10 8.57
C GLY A 190 -1.38 -2.48 7.34
N ASN A 191 -0.76 -2.67 6.17
CA ASN A 191 -1.31 -2.22 4.88
C ASN A 191 -1.91 -3.39 4.11
N PHE A 192 -3.15 -3.24 3.61
CA PHE A 192 -3.80 -4.23 2.77
C PHE A 192 -4.04 -3.66 1.37
N SER A 193 -3.65 -4.36 0.31
CA SER A 193 -3.77 -3.85 -1.05
C SER A 193 -4.18 -4.93 -2.04
N LEU A 194 -5.24 -4.65 -2.80
CA LEU A 194 -5.66 -5.43 -3.96
C LEU A 194 -5.54 -4.53 -5.18
N VAL A 195 -4.61 -4.86 -6.09
CA VAL A 195 -4.35 -4.05 -7.28
C VAL A 195 -4.50 -4.91 -8.52
N ASN A 196 -5.50 -4.62 -9.35
CA ASN A 196 -5.85 -5.41 -10.54
C ASN A 196 -6.13 -6.89 -10.23
N ALA A 197 -6.57 -7.18 -9.00
CA ALA A 197 -6.84 -8.52 -8.45
C ALA A 197 -8.13 -9.14 -8.99
N ALA A 198 -8.20 -9.38 -10.30
CA ALA A 198 -9.40 -9.97 -10.91
C ALA A 198 -9.61 -11.42 -10.46
N ASN A 199 -10.86 -11.76 -10.19
CA ASN A 199 -11.32 -13.04 -9.63
C ASN A 199 -10.81 -13.36 -8.22
N PHE A 200 -10.36 -12.35 -7.47
CA PHE A 200 -10.07 -12.52 -6.07
C PHE A 200 -11.32 -13.01 -5.32
N ARG A 201 -11.28 -14.26 -4.86
CA ARG A 201 -12.31 -14.84 -4.00
C ARG A 201 -11.73 -14.87 -2.59
N THR A 202 -12.32 -14.10 -1.71
CA THR A 202 -12.00 -14.20 -0.29
C THR A 202 -12.97 -15.14 0.36
N SER A 203 -12.48 -15.94 1.31
CA SER A 203 -13.33 -16.42 2.39
C SER A 203 -13.21 -15.50 3.62
N LEU A 204 -12.98 -14.18 3.42
CA LEU A 204 -13.27 -13.17 4.45
C LEU A 204 -14.78 -13.13 4.75
N LEU A 205 -15.57 -13.76 3.87
CA LEU A 205 -17.00 -14.07 3.93
C LEU A 205 -17.45 -14.96 5.11
N ALA A 206 -16.54 -15.50 5.91
CA ALA A 206 -16.92 -16.37 7.01
C ALA A 206 -17.42 -15.54 8.19
N ASP A 207 -18.67 -15.80 8.57
CA ASP A 207 -19.44 -15.23 9.68
C ASP A 207 -18.56 -14.64 10.80
N VAL A 208 -18.63 -13.32 10.98
CA VAL A 208 -17.87 -12.54 11.98
C VAL A 208 -17.99 -13.17 13.36
N ASP A 209 -19.14 -13.77 13.64
CA ASP A 209 -19.46 -14.45 14.90
C ASP A 209 -18.47 -15.57 15.26
N THR A 210 -17.78 -16.16 14.27
CA THR A 210 -16.91 -17.32 14.50
C THR A 210 -15.41 -17.01 14.48
N LEU A 211 -14.96 -16.04 13.68
CA LEU A 211 -13.53 -15.79 13.44
C LEU A 211 -13.01 -14.50 14.09
N GLY A 212 -13.91 -13.69 14.65
CA GLY A 212 -13.56 -12.40 15.24
C GLY A 212 -13.14 -11.33 14.22
N PRO A 213 -12.97 -10.08 14.66
CA PRO A 213 -12.66 -8.96 13.79
C PRO A 213 -11.22 -9.02 13.24
N LEU A 214 -11.06 -8.46 12.05
CA LEU A 214 -9.80 -8.17 11.39
C LEU A 214 -9.51 -6.67 11.48
N LEU A 215 -8.36 -6.31 12.01
CA LEU A 215 -7.89 -4.93 12.10
C LEU A 215 -6.93 -4.60 10.95
N VAL A 216 -7.19 -3.51 10.24
CA VAL A 216 -6.23 -2.92 9.29
C VAL A 216 -5.60 -1.72 9.99
N ASN A 217 -4.40 -1.87 10.55
CA ASN A 217 -3.77 -0.87 11.40
C ASN A 217 -3.34 0.39 10.63
N GLU A 218 -3.06 0.26 9.33
CA GLU A 218 -2.65 1.37 8.47
C GLU A 218 -3.73 1.61 7.40
N SER A 219 -3.43 1.38 6.12
CA SER A 219 -4.34 1.70 5.01
C SER A 219 -4.78 0.47 4.23
N MET A 220 -5.96 0.59 3.61
CA MET A 220 -6.52 -0.39 2.70
C MET A 220 -6.71 0.23 1.32
N VAL A 221 -6.19 -0.42 0.28
CA VAL A 221 -6.29 0.03 -1.11
C VAL A 221 -6.93 -1.06 -1.95
N LEU A 222 -8.07 -0.75 -2.53
CA LEU A 222 -8.75 -1.55 -3.53
C LEU A 222 -8.68 -0.76 -4.84
N ASP A 223 -7.90 -1.24 -5.79
CA ASP A 223 -7.76 -0.59 -7.09
C ASP A 223 -7.81 -1.61 -8.23
N ASN A 224 -8.56 -1.30 -9.27
CA ASN A 224 -8.71 -2.20 -10.40
C ASN A 224 -8.83 -1.41 -11.71
N GLU A 225 -7.71 -1.15 -12.36
CA GLU A 225 -7.65 -0.50 -13.68
C GLU A 225 -8.02 -1.45 -14.84
N ALA A 226 -8.29 -2.74 -14.57
CA ALA A 226 -8.56 -3.73 -15.60
C ALA A 226 -10.03 -3.70 -16.08
N ASP A 227 -10.25 -3.19 -17.28
CA ASP A 227 -11.54 -2.93 -17.96
C ASP A 227 -12.50 -4.14 -18.21
N LYS A 228 -12.22 -5.39 -17.78
CA LYS A 228 -12.69 -6.55 -18.58
C LYS A 228 -13.26 -7.80 -17.91
N ALA A 229 -13.68 -7.79 -16.65
CA ALA A 229 -14.43 -8.96 -16.13
C ALA A 229 -15.60 -8.54 -15.25
N PRO A 230 -16.74 -9.28 -15.28
CA PRO A 230 -17.66 -9.27 -14.15
C PRO A 230 -16.94 -9.85 -12.93
N TYR A 231 -16.78 -9.04 -11.89
CA TYR A 231 -16.09 -9.46 -10.67
C TYR A 231 -17.07 -10.19 -9.75
N PRO A 232 -16.59 -11.18 -8.96
CA PRO A 232 -17.37 -11.65 -7.83
C PRO A 232 -17.55 -10.50 -6.83
N ASP A 233 -18.64 -10.55 -6.07
CA ASP A 233 -18.86 -9.66 -4.93
C ASP A 233 -17.66 -9.74 -3.96
N LEU A 234 -17.20 -8.57 -3.51
CA LEU A 234 -16.11 -8.42 -2.56
C LEU A 234 -16.68 -8.07 -1.20
N ALA A 235 -16.71 -9.03 -0.28
CA ALA A 235 -17.11 -8.76 1.10
C ALA A 235 -15.90 -8.76 2.04
N PHE A 236 -15.86 -7.77 2.91
CA PHE A 236 -14.85 -7.53 3.92
C PHE A 236 -15.50 -7.49 5.32
N ASP A 237 -16.45 -8.38 5.58
CA ASP A 237 -17.31 -8.30 6.78
C ASP A 237 -16.55 -8.44 8.10
N ARG A 238 -15.39 -9.13 8.09
CA ARG A 238 -14.53 -9.18 9.28
C ARG A 238 -13.73 -7.90 9.51
N VAL A 239 -13.51 -7.06 8.50
CA VAL A 239 -12.73 -5.83 8.64
C VAL A 239 -13.53 -4.87 9.51
N SER A 240 -13.11 -4.70 10.76
CA SER A 240 -13.86 -3.87 11.72
C SER A 240 -13.35 -2.45 11.84
N GLN A 241 -12.07 -2.24 11.53
CA GLN A 241 -11.39 -0.96 11.66
C GLN A 241 -10.30 -0.81 10.60
N ILE A 242 -10.15 0.42 10.10
CA ILE A 242 -9.05 0.85 9.23
C ILE A 242 -8.38 2.07 9.88
N GLY A 243 -7.12 1.96 10.27
CA GLY A 243 -6.44 2.97 11.07
C GLY A 243 -6.14 4.28 10.34
N LYS A 244 -6.00 4.26 9.02
CA LYS A 244 -5.76 5.44 8.18
C LYS A 244 -6.75 5.53 7.03
N ASP A 245 -6.32 5.20 5.81
CA ASP A 245 -7.08 5.47 4.60
C ASP A 245 -7.67 4.19 4.00
N LEU A 246 -8.92 4.26 3.55
CA LEU A 246 -9.57 3.27 2.70
C LEU A 246 -9.80 3.89 1.32
N ASN A 247 -9.10 3.38 0.30
CA ASN A 247 -9.20 3.86 -1.07
C ASN A 247 -9.84 2.78 -1.95
N ILE A 248 -10.93 3.11 -2.66
CA ILE A 248 -11.63 2.23 -3.59
C ILE A 248 -11.73 2.92 -4.95
N THR A 249 -10.96 2.44 -5.92
CA THR A 249 -10.83 3.10 -7.23
C THR A 249 -10.99 2.14 -8.40
N SER A 250 -11.56 2.67 -9.48
CA SER A 250 -11.55 2.07 -10.81
C SER A 250 -12.35 0.75 -10.96
N TYR A 251 -13.11 0.32 -9.96
CA TYR A 251 -13.91 -0.91 -10.09
C TYR A 251 -15.10 -0.75 -11.04
N ALA A 252 -15.53 -1.87 -11.65
CA ALA A 252 -16.71 -1.90 -12.49
C ALA A 252 -17.57 -3.14 -12.25
N ASN A 253 -18.90 -2.97 -12.18
CA ASN A 253 -19.88 -4.07 -12.06
C ASN A 253 -19.61 -5.00 -10.86
N VAL A 254 -19.28 -4.43 -9.70
CA VAL A 254 -18.96 -5.19 -8.48
C VAL A 254 -19.77 -4.67 -7.30
N ASN A 255 -20.14 -5.57 -6.41
CA ASN A 255 -20.66 -5.25 -5.10
C ASN A 255 -19.51 -5.34 -4.08
N ILE A 256 -19.24 -4.26 -3.36
CA ILE A 256 -18.21 -4.21 -2.31
C ILE A 256 -18.89 -3.90 -0.98
N SER A 257 -18.82 -4.83 -0.03
CA SER A 257 -19.44 -4.67 1.28
C SER A 257 -18.42 -4.71 2.41
N PHE A 258 -18.62 -3.83 3.40
CA PHE A 258 -17.87 -3.80 4.64
C PHE A 258 -18.81 -3.99 5.83
N GLY A 259 -19.36 -5.20 5.99
CA GLY A 259 -20.40 -5.48 6.98
C GLY A 259 -19.97 -5.36 8.45
N GLY A 260 -18.67 -5.34 8.75
CA GLY A 260 -18.16 -5.15 10.11
C GLY A 260 -17.47 -3.82 10.36
N LEU A 261 -17.26 -2.99 9.33
CA LEU A 261 -16.42 -1.79 9.43
C LEU A 261 -17.15 -0.69 10.18
N THR A 262 -16.55 -0.25 11.29
CA THR A 262 -17.15 0.77 12.17
C THR A 262 -16.34 2.06 12.26
N ASP A 263 -15.02 1.99 12.05
CA ASP A 263 -14.09 3.12 12.20
C ASP A 263 -13.10 3.19 11.03
N ILE A 264 -12.92 4.41 10.51
CA ILE A 264 -11.93 4.78 9.49
C ILE A 264 -11.14 5.98 10.02
N GLY A 265 -9.91 5.74 10.47
CA GLY A 265 -9.15 6.73 11.22
C GLY A 265 -8.88 8.03 10.45
N ASN A 266 -8.65 7.96 9.14
CA ASN A 266 -8.44 9.14 8.29
C ASN A 266 -9.49 9.26 7.18
N SER A 267 -9.26 8.72 5.99
CA SER A 267 -10.12 9.02 4.83
C SER A 267 -10.72 7.78 4.19
N LEU A 268 -12.02 7.83 3.87
CA LEU A 268 -12.66 6.96 2.90
C LEU A 268 -12.71 7.68 1.54
N LEU A 269 -11.93 7.21 0.57
CA LEU A 269 -11.95 7.70 -0.80
C LEU A 269 -12.56 6.65 -1.73
N ILE A 270 -13.65 7.01 -2.41
CA ILE A 270 -14.30 6.17 -3.42
C ILE A 270 -14.40 6.98 -4.70
N SER A 271 -13.65 6.60 -5.73
CA SER A 271 -13.67 7.36 -6.98
C SER A 271 -13.51 6.54 -8.25
N ASN A 272 -14.10 7.03 -9.34
CA ASN A 272 -14.02 6.44 -10.67
C ASN A 272 -14.53 4.99 -10.74
N ASN A 273 -15.46 4.58 -9.87
CA ASN A 273 -16.08 3.27 -9.95
C ASN A 273 -17.32 3.33 -10.86
N THR A 274 -17.64 2.27 -11.60
CA THR A 274 -18.74 2.23 -12.56
C THR A 274 -19.73 1.10 -12.27
N ASN A 275 -21.03 1.38 -12.19
CA ASN A 275 -22.08 0.38 -11.91
C ASN A 275 -21.74 -0.52 -10.69
N CYS A 276 -21.26 0.09 -9.61
CA CYS A 276 -20.89 -0.60 -8.38
C CYS A 276 -21.94 -0.39 -7.29
N THR A 277 -22.10 -1.40 -6.44
CA THR A 277 -22.84 -1.29 -5.17
C THR A 277 -21.82 -1.27 -4.04
N LEU A 278 -21.96 -0.33 -3.12
CA LEU A 278 -21.02 -0.14 -2.01
C LEU A 278 -21.82 -0.13 -0.71
N ASN A 279 -21.40 -0.89 0.30
CA ASN A 279 -22.08 -0.94 1.61
C ASN A 279 -21.11 -0.59 2.74
N PHE A 280 -21.49 0.42 3.53
CA PHE A 280 -20.79 0.94 4.71
C PHE A 280 -21.76 1.18 5.88
N ASP A 281 -22.79 0.35 6.02
CA ASP A 281 -23.94 0.59 6.90
C ASP A 281 -23.55 0.79 8.38
N HIS A 282 -22.44 0.18 8.81
CA HIS A 282 -21.95 0.22 10.19
C HIS A 282 -20.87 1.26 10.48
N VAL A 283 -20.44 2.04 9.47
CA VAL A 283 -19.40 3.06 9.68
C VAL A 283 -19.97 4.18 10.55
N SER A 284 -19.47 4.25 11.79
CA SER A 284 -19.90 5.21 12.80
C SER A 284 -18.97 6.42 12.91
N THR A 285 -17.72 6.25 12.51
CA THR A 285 -16.67 7.27 12.64
C THR A 285 -15.77 7.28 11.40
N ALA A 286 -15.50 8.48 10.89
CA ALA A 286 -14.53 8.72 9.83
C ALA A 286 -13.99 10.14 9.91
N THR A 287 -12.72 10.42 9.58
CA THR A 287 -12.28 11.83 9.49
C THR A 287 -12.78 12.46 8.18
N ASN A 288 -12.52 11.86 7.03
CA ASN A 288 -12.93 12.37 5.72
C ASN A 288 -13.72 11.32 4.93
N LEU A 289 -14.86 11.71 4.36
CA LEU A 289 -15.61 10.89 3.40
C LEU A 289 -15.61 11.58 2.03
N ILE A 290 -14.91 11.01 1.06
CA ILE A 290 -14.71 11.59 -0.28
C ILE A 290 -15.21 10.59 -1.32
N LEU A 291 -16.34 10.89 -1.95
CA LEU A 291 -17.01 10.00 -2.89
C LEU A 291 -17.27 10.75 -4.19
N LEU A 292 -16.45 10.49 -5.21
CA LEU A 292 -16.36 11.32 -6.41
C LEU A 292 -16.48 10.51 -7.69
N ASP A 293 -17.34 10.95 -8.60
CA ASP A 293 -17.32 10.51 -10.00
C ASP A 293 -17.50 8.99 -10.18
N ASN A 294 -18.39 8.40 -9.38
CA ASN A 294 -18.76 6.99 -9.50
C ASN A 294 -19.94 6.82 -10.48
N ALA A 295 -19.62 6.70 -11.78
CA ALA A 295 -20.61 6.62 -12.85
C ALA A 295 -21.55 5.42 -12.70
N ASP A 296 -22.84 5.61 -13.00
CA ASP A 296 -23.88 4.56 -12.91
C ASP A 296 -23.92 3.82 -11.56
N SER A 297 -23.31 4.38 -10.52
CA SER A 297 -23.22 3.81 -9.18
C SER A 297 -24.02 4.69 -8.24
N VAL A 298 -24.72 4.04 -7.32
CA VAL A 298 -25.40 4.73 -6.23
C VAL A 298 -24.39 4.95 -5.12
N LEU A 299 -24.24 6.19 -4.64
CA LEU A 299 -23.38 6.49 -3.52
C LEU A 299 -23.90 5.74 -2.26
N PRO A 300 -23.03 5.10 -1.48
CA PRO A 300 -23.41 4.43 -0.24
C PRO A 300 -24.03 5.42 0.75
N LEU A 301 -24.97 4.90 1.54
CA LEU A 301 -25.51 5.59 2.70
C LEU A 301 -24.63 5.33 3.92
N PHE A 302 -24.76 6.19 4.92
CA PHE A 302 -24.02 6.09 6.18
C PHE A 302 -25.00 6.22 7.37
N PRO A 303 -25.87 5.21 7.57
CA PRO A 303 -26.94 5.28 8.56
C PRO A 303 -26.44 5.32 10.01
N GLU A 304 -25.27 4.76 10.30
CA GLU A 304 -24.68 4.73 11.65
C GLU A 304 -23.62 5.81 11.88
N LEU A 305 -23.33 6.69 10.91
CA LEU A 305 -22.28 7.71 11.03
C LEU A 305 -22.62 8.77 12.08
N GLU A 306 -21.95 8.70 13.22
CA GLU A 306 -22.12 9.61 14.35
C GLU A 306 -21.21 10.84 14.22
N THR A 307 -19.97 10.65 13.77
CA THR A 307 -18.97 11.74 13.69
C THR A 307 -18.19 11.73 12.38
N VAL A 308 -17.98 12.93 11.84
CA VAL A 308 -17.12 13.16 10.67
C VAL A 308 -16.42 14.52 10.74
N GLU A 309 -15.28 14.69 10.08
CA GLU A 309 -14.71 16.03 9.86
C GLU A 309 -15.20 16.62 8.55
N ASN A 310 -14.87 16.01 7.41
CA ASN A 310 -15.22 16.51 6.09
C ASN A 310 -15.99 15.47 5.26
N VAL A 311 -16.96 15.95 4.48
CA VAL A 311 -17.72 15.13 3.54
C VAL A 311 -17.69 15.82 2.18
N HIS A 312 -17.36 15.08 1.13
CA HIS A 312 -17.53 15.51 -0.26
C HIS A 312 -18.14 14.39 -1.08
N PHE A 313 -19.44 14.49 -1.32
CA PHE A 313 -20.19 13.57 -2.16
C PHE A 313 -20.51 14.23 -3.50
N ARG A 314 -20.19 13.55 -4.59
CA ARG A 314 -20.55 13.95 -5.94
C ARG A 314 -20.94 12.71 -6.74
N GLY A 315 -22.25 12.53 -6.98
CA GLY A 315 -22.79 11.32 -7.58
C GLY A 315 -24.29 11.17 -7.43
N TYR A 316 -24.82 10.01 -7.83
CA TYR A 316 -26.23 9.65 -7.66
C TYR A 316 -26.49 9.18 -6.22
N ILE A 317 -27.42 9.79 -5.50
CA ILE A 317 -27.72 9.46 -4.10
C ILE A 317 -29.03 8.69 -4.01
N ASP A 318 -29.04 7.57 -3.30
CA ASP A 318 -30.28 6.84 -3.03
C ASP A 318 -31.20 7.64 -2.10
N THR A 319 -32.41 7.92 -2.55
CA THR A 319 -33.46 8.58 -1.77
C THR A 319 -34.56 7.61 -1.31
N SER A 320 -34.41 6.32 -1.60
CA SER A 320 -35.42 5.28 -1.31
C SER A 320 -35.67 5.10 0.19
N THR A 321 -34.62 5.26 1.01
CA THR A 321 -34.65 5.14 2.48
C THR A 321 -35.02 6.46 3.17
N GLY A 322 -35.14 7.55 2.40
CA GLY A 322 -35.47 8.88 2.89
C GLY A 322 -34.47 9.95 2.45
N PRO A 323 -34.71 11.22 2.81
CA PRO A 323 -33.85 12.33 2.41
C PRO A 323 -32.59 12.48 3.27
N ASN A 324 -32.50 11.78 4.40
CA ASN A 324 -31.39 11.93 5.34
C ASN A 324 -30.36 10.82 5.16
N ILE A 325 -29.23 11.16 4.53
CA ILE A 325 -28.09 10.28 4.34
C ILE A 325 -27.23 10.07 5.60
N PHE A 326 -27.45 10.88 6.65
CA PHE A 326 -26.77 10.80 7.95
C PHE A 326 -27.77 10.91 9.13
N PRO A 327 -28.63 9.90 9.34
CA PRO A 327 -29.72 9.97 10.31
C PRO A 327 -29.26 10.13 11.76
N VAL A 328 -28.09 9.60 12.13
CA VAL A 328 -27.58 9.64 13.51
C VAL A 328 -26.44 10.64 13.71
N LEU A 329 -26.13 11.47 12.71
CA LEU A 329 -25.00 12.40 12.80
C LEU A 329 -25.12 13.32 14.01
N THR A 330 -24.08 13.31 14.83
CA THR A 330 -23.95 14.17 16.00
C THR A 330 -23.02 15.35 15.73
N LEU A 331 -22.00 15.17 14.89
CA LEU A 331 -20.99 16.19 14.63
C LEU A 331 -20.30 16.01 13.27
N ALA A 332 -20.35 17.04 12.44
CA ALA A 332 -19.49 17.28 11.28
C ALA A 332 -18.70 18.57 11.51
N ARG A 333 -17.42 18.46 11.87
CA ARG A 333 -16.58 19.61 12.29
C ARG A 333 -16.20 20.55 11.14
N GLY A 334 -15.91 19.97 9.98
CA GLY A 334 -15.43 20.66 8.79
C GLY A 334 -16.56 20.99 7.83
N THR A 335 -16.31 20.75 6.54
CA THR A 335 -17.28 21.08 5.47
C THR A 335 -17.95 19.84 4.93
N VAL A 336 -19.28 19.93 4.79
CA VAL A 336 -20.11 18.96 4.10
C VAL A 336 -20.49 19.52 2.74
N ILE A 337 -19.98 18.90 1.67
CA ILE A 337 -20.26 19.24 0.28
C ILE A 337 -21.03 18.09 -0.36
N VAL A 338 -22.23 18.36 -0.88
CA VAL A 338 -23.08 17.39 -1.56
C VAL A 338 -23.51 17.92 -2.93
N GLU A 339 -22.98 17.29 -3.97
CA GLU A 339 -23.23 17.56 -5.38
C GLU A 339 -24.03 16.40 -5.99
N ALA A 340 -25.31 16.29 -5.61
CA ALA A 340 -26.19 15.23 -6.08
C ALA A 340 -26.44 15.32 -7.60
N TRP A 341 -26.41 14.18 -8.29
CA TRP A 341 -26.71 14.08 -9.72
C TRP A 341 -28.19 13.81 -10.02
N ASN A 342 -28.97 13.47 -9.00
CA ASN A 342 -30.41 13.20 -9.10
C ASN A 342 -31.23 14.35 -8.51
N SER A 343 -32.27 14.75 -9.25
CA SER A 343 -33.12 15.91 -8.90
C SER A 343 -34.03 15.66 -7.68
N GLU A 344 -34.21 14.39 -7.33
CA GLU A 344 -35.02 13.89 -6.23
C GLU A 344 -34.36 14.16 -4.87
N PHE A 345 -33.03 14.35 -4.84
CA PHE A 345 -32.32 14.62 -3.61
C PHE A 345 -32.68 16.01 -3.05
N ASN A 346 -33.12 16.02 -1.79
CA ASN A 346 -33.62 17.20 -1.09
C ASN A 346 -32.71 17.53 0.10
N CYS A 347 -32.11 18.72 0.07
CA CYS A 347 -31.15 19.16 1.08
C CYS A 347 -31.78 19.54 2.43
N SER A 348 -33.11 19.47 2.59
CA SER A 348 -33.80 19.88 3.81
C SER A 348 -33.33 19.16 5.07
N ALA A 349 -32.98 17.86 4.96
CA ALA A 349 -32.45 17.10 6.09
C ALA A 349 -31.07 17.61 6.52
N LEU A 350 -30.18 17.88 5.56
CA LEU A 350 -28.84 18.42 5.84
C LEU A 350 -28.91 19.86 6.38
N GLU A 351 -29.83 20.69 5.87
CA GLU A 351 -30.08 22.02 6.43
C GLU A 351 -30.63 21.95 7.87
N SER A 352 -31.44 20.96 8.22
CA SER A 352 -31.86 20.73 9.61
C SER A 352 -30.65 20.42 10.51
N LEU A 353 -29.78 19.51 10.08
CA LEU A 353 -28.56 19.16 10.82
C LEU A 353 -27.63 20.38 10.99
N LYS A 354 -27.54 21.25 9.98
CA LYS A 354 -26.83 22.53 10.07
C LYS A 354 -27.46 23.48 11.08
N ASN A 355 -28.78 23.67 11.03
CA ASN A 355 -29.51 24.53 11.97
C ASN A 355 -29.44 24.03 13.43
N GLU A 356 -29.28 22.71 13.61
CA GLU A 356 -29.01 22.07 14.90
C GLU A 356 -27.54 22.19 15.36
N ASN A 357 -26.67 22.85 14.57
CA ASN A 357 -25.22 22.95 14.77
C ASN A 357 -24.47 21.61 14.75
N LYS A 358 -25.06 20.57 14.15
CA LYS A 358 -24.39 19.30 13.91
C LYS A 358 -23.47 19.41 12.69
N ILE A 359 -23.84 20.19 11.67
CA ILE A 359 -22.99 20.51 10.52
C ILE A 359 -22.54 21.97 10.60
N HIS A 360 -21.23 22.20 10.64
CA HIS A 360 -20.67 23.57 10.73
C HIS A 360 -20.78 24.33 9.40
N ASN A 361 -20.37 23.70 8.31
CA ASN A 361 -20.42 24.28 6.98
C ASN A 361 -21.07 23.31 5.99
N LEU A 362 -22.09 23.79 5.27
CA LEU A 362 -22.86 22.98 4.32
C LEU A 362 -22.91 23.68 2.97
N VAL A 363 -22.53 22.94 1.93
CA VAL A 363 -22.71 23.27 0.51
C VAL A 363 -23.51 22.13 -0.12
N CYS A 364 -24.76 22.38 -0.48
CA CYS A 364 -25.64 21.36 -1.06
C CYS A 364 -26.20 21.87 -2.39
N ASN A 365 -26.07 21.08 -3.46
CA ASN A 365 -26.59 21.39 -4.80
C ASN A 365 -27.84 20.56 -5.15
N GLY A 366 -28.65 20.23 -4.15
CA GLY A 366 -29.94 19.55 -4.35
C GLY A 366 -31.11 20.53 -4.46
N THR A 367 -32.32 20.02 -4.27
CA THR A 367 -33.51 20.87 -4.10
C THR A 367 -33.61 21.39 -2.66
N ASN A 368 -34.27 22.54 -2.46
CA ASN A 368 -34.47 23.18 -1.14
C ASN A 368 -33.19 23.52 -0.36
N ASN A 369 -32.20 24.17 -0.98
CA ASN A 369 -30.93 24.59 -0.36
C ASN A 369 -31.08 25.77 0.63
N GLY A 370 -32.20 25.86 1.36
CA GLY A 370 -32.44 26.94 2.34
C GLY A 370 -32.60 28.35 1.75
N THR A 371 -32.45 28.54 0.44
CA THR A 371 -32.64 29.83 -0.25
C THR A 371 -34.08 30.13 -0.65
N SER A 372 -35.05 29.36 -0.15
CA SER A 372 -36.47 29.74 -0.19
C SER A 372 -36.68 30.95 0.73
N ILE A 373 -36.22 32.10 0.26
CA ILE A 373 -36.79 33.40 0.62
C ILE A 373 -38.31 33.20 0.48
N PRO A 374 -39.11 33.46 1.53
CA PRO A 374 -40.55 33.29 1.46
C PRO A 374 -41.04 34.06 0.25
N SER A 375 -41.66 33.36 -0.71
CA SER A 375 -42.22 33.96 -1.90
C SER A 375 -43.36 34.88 -1.44
N MET A 376 -43.02 36.13 -1.11
CA MET A 376 -43.99 37.20 -1.16
C MET A 376 -44.41 37.29 -2.62
N SER A 377 -45.64 36.83 -2.85
CA SER A 377 -46.43 37.05 -4.05
C SER A 377 -46.16 38.44 -4.62
N SER A 378 -45.40 38.51 -5.72
CA SER A 378 -45.30 39.69 -6.55
C SER A 378 -45.62 39.26 -7.97
N GLY A 379 -46.88 39.50 -8.35
CA GLY A 379 -47.18 39.75 -9.75
C GLY A 379 -46.44 41.02 -10.16
N GLY A 380 -45.95 41.05 -11.40
CA GLY A 380 -45.32 42.25 -11.93
C GLY A 380 -44.24 41.90 -12.93
N HIS A 381 -44.57 42.07 -14.20
CA HIS A 381 -43.65 42.17 -15.31
C HIS A 381 -42.45 43.04 -14.96
N ASP A 382 -41.23 42.63 -15.31
CA ASP A 382 -40.22 43.59 -15.70
C ASP A 382 -39.26 43.03 -16.76
N SER A 383 -39.43 43.61 -17.95
CA SER A 383 -38.57 43.47 -19.11
C SER A 383 -37.19 44.04 -18.81
N LEU A 384 -36.15 43.25 -19.00
CA LEU A 384 -34.78 43.74 -18.95
C LEU A 384 -34.50 44.73 -20.10
N SER A 385 -33.99 45.91 -19.72
CA SER A 385 -33.59 46.99 -20.60
C SER A 385 -32.55 46.54 -21.67
N PRO A 386 -32.73 46.91 -22.96
CA PRO A 386 -31.82 46.58 -24.06
C PRO A 386 -30.36 47.03 -23.88
N GLY A 387 -30.06 47.93 -22.94
CA GLY A 387 -28.72 48.48 -22.72
C GLY A 387 -27.69 47.50 -22.13
N ALA A 388 -28.11 46.39 -21.52
CA ALA A 388 -27.20 45.41 -20.90
C ALA A 388 -26.68 44.33 -21.87
N LYS A 389 -27.29 44.20 -23.07
CA LYS A 389 -26.94 43.14 -24.04
C LYS A 389 -25.71 43.47 -24.90
N ALA A 390 -25.22 44.71 -24.91
CA ALA A 390 -24.10 45.12 -25.77
C ALA A 390 -22.70 44.95 -25.12
N GLY A 391 -22.62 44.73 -23.80
CA GLY A 391 -21.33 44.68 -23.07
C GLY A 391 -20.62 43.33 -23.02
N ILE A 392 -21.31 42.22 -23.33
CA ILE A 392 -20.76 40.85 -23.19
C ILE A 392 -20.06 40.38 -24.49
N GLY A 393 -20.30 41.04 -25.61
CA GLY A 393 -19.78 40.63 -26.92
C GLY A 393 -18.29 40.91 -27.18
N VAL A 394 -17.64 41.77 -26.38
CA VAL A 394 -16.23 42.16 -26.60
C VAL A 394 -15.27 41.47 -25.62
N GLY A 395 -15.76 40.97 -24.49
CA GLY A 395 -14.94 40.30 -23.46
C GLY A 395 -14.50 38.88 -23.83
N SER A 396 -15.33 38.11 -24.56
CA SER A 396 -15.02 36.72 -24.89
C SER A 396 -13.90 36.57 -25.93
N GLY A 397 -13.73 37.55 -26.81
CA GLY A 397 -12.69 37.54 -27.84
C GLY A 397 -11.27 37.65 -27.27
N ILE A 398 -11.09 38.46 -26.22
CA ILE A 398 -9.78 38.69 -25.60
C ILE A 398 -9.39 37.50 -24.71
N PHE A 399 -10.35 36.89 -24.01
CA PHE A 399 -10.09 35.74 -23.15
C PHE A 399 -9.66 34.49 -23.95
N GLY A 400 -10.31 34.23 -25.09
CA GLY A 400 -9.94 33.14 -25.98
C GLY A 400 -8.52 33.29 -26.55
N LEU A 401 -8.13 34.50 -26.95
CA LEU A 401 -6.79 34.78 -27.47
C LEU A 401 -5.71 34.64 -26.38
N GLY A 402 -6.01 35.02 -25.14
CA GLY A 402 -5.13 34.84 -23.99
C GLY A 402 -4.80 33.37 -23.70
N ILE A 403 -5.80 32.49 -23.78
CA ILE A 403 -5.61 31.04 -23.55
C ILE A 403 -4.71 30.43 -24.62
N VAL A 404 -4.88 30.80 -25.89
CA VAL A 404 -4.06 30.26 -27.00
C VAL A 404 -2.61 30.70 -26.85
N VAL A 405 -2.35 31.96 -26.48
CA VAL A 405 -0.98 32.46 -26.24
C VAL A 405 -0.35 31.76 -25.03
N ALA A 406 -1.10 31.57 -23.95
CA ALA A 406 -0.61 30.89 -22.75
C ALA A 406 -0.27 29.40 -23.02
N LEU A 407 -1.12 28.68 -23.75
CA LEU A 407 -0.87 27.29 -24.14
C LEU A 407 0.34 27.18 -25.07
N THR A 408 0.47 28.08 -26.04
CA THR A 408 1.61 28.09 -26.96
C THR A 408 2.92 28.36 -26.22
N TRP A 409 2.91 29.29 -25.25
CA TRP A 409 4.07 29.56 -24.40
C TRP A 409 4.44 28.37 -23.50
N LEU A 410 3.44 27.73 -22.88
CA LEU A 410 3.64 26.58 -21.99
C LEU A 410 4.25 25.39 -22.75
N ILE A 411 3.76 25.10 -23.97
CA ILE A 411 4.33 24.05 -24.83
C ILE A 411 5.79 24.36 -25.21
N LEU A 412 6.11 25.61 -25.56
CA LEU A 412 7.48 26.02 -25.86
C LEU A 412 8.41 25.94 -24.64
N HIS A 413 7.90 26.31 -23.46
CA HIS A 413 8.66 26.23 -22.20
C HIS A 413 9.00 24.78 -21.83
N PHE A 414 8.03 23.86 -21.94
CA PHE A 414 8.27 22.43 -21.70
C PHE A 414 9.24 21.82 -22.71
N ARG A 415 9.12 22.17 -24.01
CA ARG A 415 10.07 21.69 -25.03
C ARG A 415 11.50 22.17 -24.78
N ARG A 416 11.70 23.39 -24.25
CA ARG A 416 13.04 23.88 -23.88
C ARG A 416 13.62 23.12 -22.69
N ARG A 417 12.80 22.78 -21.68
CA ARG A 417 13.26 22.00 -20.52
C ARG A 417 13.64 20.57 -20.90
N LEU A 418 12.88 19.91 -21.78
CA LEU A 418 13.19 18.56 -22.22
C LEU A 418 14.53 18.47 -22.98
N LYS A 419 14.85 19.47 -23.82
CA LYS A 419 16.16 19.54 -24.50
C LYS A 419 17.32 19.71 -23.52
N SER A 420 17.12 20.40 -22.41
CA SER A 420 18.14 20.55 -21.36
C SER A 420 18.43 19.22 -20.65
N VAL A 421 17.44 18.34 -20.53
CA VAL A 421 17.61 17.02 -19.91
C VAL A 421 18.29 16.04 -20.87
N GLU A 422 17.93 16.07 -22.15
CA GLU A 422 18.56 15.24 -23.19
C GLU A 422 20.05 15.57 -23.37
N THR A 423 20.43 16.85 -23.24
CA THR A 423 21.84 17.27 -23.30
C THR A 423 22.63 16.84 -22.06
N ALA A 424 21.99 16.78 -20.88
CA ALA A 424 22.61 16.30 -19.65
C ALA A 424 22.82 14.77 -19.66
N VAL A 425 21.92 14.02 -20.30
CA VAL A 425 22.05 12.56 -20.46
C VAL A 425 23.14 12.20 -21.49
N LEU A 426 23.28 12.98 -22.56
CA LEU A 426 24.33 12.74 -23.57
C LEU A 426 25.75 13.14 -23.10
N GLN A 427 25.88 14.08 -22.15
CA GLN A 427 27.18 14.41 -21.54
C GLN A 427 27.59 13.49 -20.39
N GLY A 428 26.69 12.65 -19.87
CA GLY A 428 26.96 11.67 -18.81
C GLY A 428 27.55 10.33 -19.28
N THR A 429 27.69 10.12 -20.60
CA THR A 429 28.18 8.85 -21.16
C THR A 429 29.30 9.11 -22.16
N THR A 430 30.46 9.51 -21.66
CA THR A 430 31.72 9.38 -22.41
C THR A 430 32.85 8.92 -21.48
N VAL A 431 33.10 7.62 -21.56
CA VAL A 431 34.43 6.97 -21.60
C VAL A 431 35.36 7.17 -20.40
N ASN A 432 35.39 6.17 -19.53
CA ASN A 432 36.64 5.72 -18.89
C ASN A 432 36.81 4.23 -19.21
N ASP A 433 37.43 3.95 -20.34
CA ASP A 433 38.17 2.70 -20.52
C ASP A 433 39.39 2.94 -21.43
N ASP A 434 40.51 2.36 -21.00
CA ASP A 434 41.81 2.22 -21.64
C ASP A 434 42.69 3.46 -21.92
N LYS A 435 43.72 3.60 -21.05
CA LYS A 435 45.14 3.54 -21.46
C LYS A 435 46.08 3.49 -20.25
N SER A 436 46.50 2.27 -19.89
CA SER A 436 47.68 2.03 -19.07
C SER A 436 48.90 1.92 -19.99
N GLU A 437 49.65 3.01 -20.15
CA GLU A 437 51.00 2.95 -20.69
C GLU A 437 51.89 4.02 -20.04
N LYS A 438 52.85 3.52 -19.24
CA LYS A 438 54.14 4.10 -18.79
C LYS A 438 54.40 5.59 -19.08
N TYR A 439 54.73 6.35 -18.03
CA TYR A 439 55.90 7.25 -18.04
C TYR A 439 56.45 7.49 -16.61
N ALA A 440 57.77 7.61 -16.55
CA ALA A 440 58.62 7.82 -15.38
C ALA A 440 58.52 9.27 -14.83
N PRO A 441 59.08 9.57 -13.64
CA PRO A 441 58.89 10.87 -12.99
C PRO A 441 59.86 11.90 -13.57
N ASP A 442 59.33 13.07 -13.94
CA ASP A 442 60.15 14.25 -14.18
C ASP A 442 59.98 15.23 -13.01
N VAL A 443 61.13 15.61 -12.49
CA VAL A 443 61.36 16.43 -11.31
C VAL A 443 61.85 17.75 -11.85
N ASN A 444 61.00 18.78 -11.90
CA ASN A 444 61.40 20.19 -11.86
C ASN A 444 60.18 21.11 -11.93
N GLY A 445 59.98 21.90 -10.88
CA GLY A 445 58.95 22.93 -10.87
C GLY A 445 58.65 23.46 -9.48
N ILE A 446 59.68 23.95 -8.79
CA ILE A 446 59.51 24.80 -7.61
C ILE A 446 58.89 26.11 -8.07
N GLN A 447 57.70 26.43 -7.56
CA GLN A 447 57.21 27.80 -7.52
C GLN A 447 56.50 28.05 -6.19
N GLU A 448 57.19 28.78 -5.30
CA GLU A 448 56.61 29.43 -4.12
C GLU A 448 55.46 30.34 -4.57
N VAL A 449 54.30 30.20 -3.92
CA VAL A 449 53.35 31.29 -3.80
C VAL A 449 52.99 31.45 -2.33
N ASP A 450 53.27 32.67 -1.90
CA ASP A 450 53.20 33.26 -0.58
C ASP A 450 51.77 33.31 -0.01
N GLY A 451 51.69 33.27 1.31
CA GLY A 451 50.44 33.19 2.05
C GLY A 451 49.63 34.48 2.03
N THR A 452 48.31 34.33 2.06
CA THR A 452 47.38 35.24 2.72
C THR A 452 46.13 34.46 3.10
N GLY A 453 45.69 34.66 4.34
CA GLY A 453 44.75 33.79 5.03
C GLY A 453 43.30 33.90 4.57
N ILE A 454 42.49 33.01 5.14
CA ILE A 454 41.27 33.31 5.89
C ILE A 454 40.97 32.01 6.67
N ILE A 455 41.26 32.04 7.98
CA ILE A 455 40.66 31.11 8.93
C ILE A 455 39.26 31.66 9.16
N ARG A 456 38.24 30.91 8.78
CA ARG A 456 36.85 31.20 9.15
C ARG A 456 36.52 30.30 10.33
N GLU A 457 36.68 30.85 11.53
CA GLU A 457 36.16 30.26 12.75
C GLU A 457 34.64 30.17 12.65
N MET A 458 34.11 29.01 13.01
CA MET A 458 32.69 28.71 13.08
C MET A 458 32.20 29.18 14.46
N PRO A 459 31.14 30.00 14.55
CA PRO A 459 30.71 30.56 15.82
C PRO A 459 30.06 29.49 16.71
N ASP A 460 30.33 29.62 18.00
CA ASP A 460 29.89 28.79 19.12
C ASP A 460 28.38 28.48 19.10
N ASP A 461 28.05 27.19 19.04
CA ASP A 461 26.73 26.71 19.42
C ASP A 461 26.63 26.66 20.94
N HIS A 462 25.71 27.45 21.48
CA HIS A 462 25.35 27.46 22.89
C HIS A 462 24.74 26.11 23.30
N LEU A 463 25.48 25.33 24.08
CA LEU A 463 24.94 24.21 24.86
C LEU A 463 23.94 24.76 25.88
N VAL A 464 22.66 24.55 25.61
CA VAL A 464 21.58 24.74 26.59
C VAL A 464 21.49 23.47 27.43
N GLU A 465 21.95 23.55 28.68
CA GLU A 465 21.72 22.51 29.69
C GLU A 465 20.24 22.48 30.07
N LEU A 466 19.53 21.44 29.63
CA LEU A 466 18.17 21.14 30.10
C LEU A 466 18.25 20.51 31.50
N HIS A 467 17.87 21.30 32.52
CA HIS A 467 17.54 20.79 33.85
C HIS A 467 16.27 19.93 33.76
N ALA A 468 16.45 18.60 33.68
CA ALA A 468 15.37 17.65 33.89
C ALA A 468 15.30 17.29 35.37
N ASN A 469 14.36 17.89 36.10
CA ASN A 469 13.93 17.40 37.40
C ASN A 469 13.12 16.12 37.18
N VAL A 470 13.66 14.99 37.65
CA VAL A 470 12.94 13.72 37.75
C VAL A 470 11.99 13.80 38.94
N PRO A 471 10.66 13.64 38.77
CA PRO A 471 9.77 13.46 39.90
C PRO A 471 9.90 12.01 40.40
N GLU A 472 10.26 11.88 41.68
CA GLU A 472 10.30 10.61 42.41
C GLU A 472 8.92 9.92 42.40
N LEU A 473 8.92 8.64 42.06
CA LEU A 473 7.76 7.76 42.09
C LEU A 473 7.46 7.35 43.55
N PRO A 474 6.20 7.33 44.01
CA PRO A 474 5.86 6.82 45.34
C PRO A 474 6.08 5.32 45.46
N GLU A 475 6.68 4.88 46.57
CA GLU A 475 6.83 3.49 46.97
C GLU A 475 5.45 2.88 47.27
N ASP A 476 5.00 1.94 46.44
CA ASP A 476 3.81 1.13 46.72
C ASP A 476 4.13 -0.01 47.67
N HIS A 477 3.38 -0.04 48.78
CA HIS A 477 3.44 -1.04 49.81
C HIS A 477 2.93 -2.41 49.31
N LEU A 478 3.80 -3.42 49.41
CA LEU A 478 3.44 -4.84 49.32
C LEU A 478 2.42 -5.19 50.43
N VAL A 479 1.20 -5.53 50.04
CA VAL A 479 0.21 -6.20 50.90
C VAL A 479 0.30 -7.70 50.63
N GLU A 480 0.78 -8.46 51.61
CA GLU A 480 0.72 -9.93 51.63
C GLU A 480 -0.74 -10.41 51.69
N LEU A 481 -1.18 -11.15 50.68
CA LEU A 481 -2.45 -11.88 50.74
C LEU A 481 -2.22 -13.24 51.42
N HIS A 482 -2.82 -13.35 52.60
CA HIS A 482 -2.96 -14.56 53.39
C HIS A 482 -3.66 -15.68 52.60
N SER A 483 -3.00 -16.84 52.50
CA SER A 483 -3.62 -18.09 52.09
C SER A 483 -4.51 -18.63 53.23
N GLY A 484 -5.82 -18.58 53.06
CA GLY A 484 -6.80 -19.25 53.91
C GLY A 484 -7.36 -20.48 53.21
N ALA A 485 -7.04 -21.66 53.74
CA ALA A 485 -7.62 -22.94 53.37
C ALA A 485 -9.06 -23.08 53.88
N THR A 486 -9.94 -23.64 53.04
CA THR A 486 -10.97 -24.66 53.37
C THR A 486 -11.43 -25.32 52.10
#